data_AF-A0A382PFE9-F1
#
_entry.id   AF-A0A382PFE9-F1
#
_cell.length_a   1.000
_cell.length_b   1.000
_cell.length_c   1.000
_cell.angle_alpha   90.00
_cell.angle_beta   90.00
_cell.angle_gamma   90.00
#
_symmetry.space_group_name_H-M   'P 1'
#
loop_
_entity.id
_entity.type
_entity.pdbx_description
1 polymer ?
#
loop_
_entity_poly.entity_id
_entity_poly.type
_entity_poly.pdbx_seq_one_letter_code
_entity_poly.pdbx_strand_id
1 'polypeptide(L)' 'MLIRNSGRVLYFINGKALKNFLKLGRKPLQTKWTNFYNKQKAVRLGGEKK' A
#
# COMPACT_ATOMS: atom_id res chain seq x y z
N MET A 1 10.63 8.46 5.01
CA MET A 1 11.07 7.32 5.84
C MET A 1 10.41 7.43 7.21
N LEU A 2 10.03 6.32 7.83
CA LEU A 2 9.47 6.27 9.19
C LEU A 2 10.06 5.07 9.93
N ILE A 3 10.51 5.27 11.16
CA ILE A 3 10.97 4.20 12.05
C ILE A 3 9.87 3.96 13.09
N ARG A 4 9.38 2.73 13.19
CA ARG A 4 8.43 2.34 14.25
C ARG A 4 9.18 2.04 15.54
N ASN A 5 8.50 2.13 16.69
CA ASN A 5 9.07 1.76 18.00
C ASN A 5 9.60 0.32 18.03
N SER A 6 9.11 -0.57 17.15
CA SER A 6 9.61 -1.93 16.97
C SER A 6 10.92 -2.02 16.15
N GLY A 7 11.58 -0.90 15.83
CA GLY A 7 12.76 -0.84 14.97
C GLY A 7 12.51 -1.02 13.47
N ARG A 8 11.25 -1.23 13.04
CA ARG A 8 10.93 -1.44 11.61
C ARG A 8 11.01 -0.13 10.84
N VAL A 9 11.75 -0.14 9.73
CA VAL A 9 11.86 0.99 8.81
C VAL A 9 10.84 0.86 7.68
N LEU A 10 10.04 1.91 7.48
CA LEU A 10 9.05 2.01 6.41
C LEU A 10 9.43 3.16 5.47
N TYR A 11 9.55 2.83 4.19
CA TYR A 11 9.81 3.79 3.13
C TYR A 11 8.51 4.22 2.46
N PHE A 12 8.37 5.52 2.23
CA PHE A 12 7.21 6.13 1.60
C PHE A 12 7.68 7.02 0.46
N ILE A 13 6.97 6.97 -0.66
CA ILE A 13 7.28 7.75 -1.86
C ILE A 13 7.05 9.26 -1.66
N ASN A 14 6.06 9.65 -0.86
CA ASN A 14 5.67 11.05 -0.65
C ASN A 14 4.75 11.20 0.58
N GLY A 15 4.38 12.45 0.88
CA GLY A 15 3.48 12.79 1.99
C GLY A 15 2.07 12.19 1.87
N LYS A 16 1.57 11.96 0.64
CA LYS A 16 0.27 11.29 0.41
C LYS A 16 0.31 9.86 0.92
N ALA A 17 1.35 9.10 0.61
CA ALA A 17 1.49 7.73 1.09
C ALA A 17 1.64 7.68 2.63
N LEU A 18 2.44 8.58 3.20
CA LEU A 18 2.63 8.68 4.65
C LEU A 18 1.31 9.02 5.38
N LYS A 19 0.55 10.02 4.89
CA LYS A 19 -0.74 10.42 5.49
C LYS A 19 -1.78 9.30 5.41
N ASN A 20 -1.85 8.59 4.29
CA ASN A 20 -2.76 7.46 4.14
C ASN A 20 -2.45 6.34 5.14
N PHE A 21 -1.17 6.09 5.42
CA PHE A 21 -0.75 5.08 6.38
C PHE A 21 -0.96 5.51 7.83
N LEU A 22 -0.49 6.69 8.22
CA LEU A 22 -0.47 7.13 9.63
C LEU A 22 -1.79 7.74 10.10
N LYS A 23 -2.31 8.72 9.36
CA LYS A 23 -3.46 9.51 9.82
C LYS A 23 -4.79 8.87 9.44
N LEU A 24 -4.86 8.32 8.22
CA LEU A 24 -6.12 7.80 7.66
C LEU A 24 -6.28 6.29 7.84
N GLY A 25 -5.22 5.57 8.26
CA GLY A 25 -5.26 4.12 8.50
C GLY A 25 -5.70 3.29 7.28
N ARG A 26 -5.53 3.81 6.05
CA ARG A 26 -6.02 3.14 4.85
C ARG A 26 -5.14 1.94 4.51
N LYS A 27 -5.78 0.81 4.22
CA LYS A 27 -5.10 -0.41 3.75
C LYS A 27 -4.78 -0.28 2.26
N PRO A 28 -3.52 -0.50 1.82
CA PRO A 28 -3.15 -0.45 0.40
C PRO A 28 -4.02 -1.38 -0.45
N LEU A 29 -4.28 -2.60 0.04
CA LEU A 29 -5.13 -3.59 -0.64
C LEU A 29 -6.58 -3.14 -0.91
N GLN A 30 -7.11 -2.18 -0.15
CA GLN A 30 -8.46 -1.63 -0.37
C GLN A 30 -8.41 -0.31 -1.15
N THR A 31 -7.22 0.29 -1.26
CA THR A 31 -7.03 1.60 -1.87
C THR A 31 -6.83 1.44 -3.37
N LYS A 32 -7.87 1.75 -4.15
CA LYS A 32 -7.98 1.47 -5.60
C LYS A 32 -6.82 1.98 -6.47
N TRP A 33 -6.22 3.11 -6.11
CA TRP A 33 -5.12 3.71 -6.87
C TRP A 33 -3.75 3.07 -6.61
N THR A 34 -3.67 2.11 -5.67
CA THR A 34 -2.39 1.44 -5.38
C THR A 34 -2.18 0.22 -6.29
N ASN A 35 -0.92 -0.06 -6.59
CA ASN A 35 -0.55 -1.25 -7.35
C ASN A 35 -0.93 -2.55 -6.63
N PHE A 36 -0.99 -2.54 -5.29
CA PHE A 36 -1.44 -3.69 -4.50
C PHE A 36 -2.90 -4.04 -4.80
N TYR A 37 -3.80 -3.06 -4.82
CA TYR A 37 -5.20 -3.26 -5.19
C TYR A 37 -5.32 -3.78 -6.63
N ASN A 38 -4.61 -3.17 -7.59
CA ASN A 38 -4.69 -3.57 -9.00
C ASN A 38 -4.19 -4.99 -9.22
N LYS A 39 -3.08 -5.38 -8.58
CA LYS A 39 -2.55 -6.76 -8.62
C LYS A 39 -3.55 -7.76 -8.03
N GLN A 40 -4.11 -7.46 -6.86
CA GLN A 40 -5.11 -8.34 -6.24
C GLN A 40 -6.40 -8.45 -7.08
N LYS A 41 -6.83 -7.34 -7.68
CA LYS A 41 -7.96 -7.31 -8.62
C LYS A 41 -7.68 -8.18 -9.84
N ALA A 42 -6.49 -8.10 -10.42
CA ALA A 42 -6.09 -8.91 -11.58
C ALA A 42 -6.11 -10.41 -11.25
N VAL A 43 -5.55 -10.81 -10.11
CA VAL A 43 -5.59 -12.21 -9.64
C VAL A 43 -7.02 -12.71 -9.49
N ARG A 44 -7.92 -11.92 -8.88
CA ARG A 44 -9.33 -12.29 -8.72
C ARG A 44 -10.06 -12.47 -10.06
N LEU A 45 -9.67 -11.71 -11.08
CA LEU A 45 -10.29 -11.74 -12.40
C LEU A 45 -9.67 -12.80 -13.33
N GLY A 46 -8.78 -13.65 -12.82
CA GLY A 46 -8.12 -14.69 -13.62
C GLY A 46 -7.04 -14.16 -14.56
N GLY A 47 -6.54 -12.94 -14.34
CA GLY A 47 -5.45 -12.37 -15.13
C GLY A 47 -4.17 -13.17 -14.92
N GLU A 48 -3.74 -13.89 -15.97
CA GLU A 48 -2.46 -14.58 -16.02
C GLU A 48 -1.33 -13.63 -15.60
N LYS A 49 -0.47 -14.10 -14.69
CA LYS A 49 0.79 -13.43 -14.40
C LYS A 49 1.64 -13.55 -15.68
N LYS A 50 1.76 -12.46 -16.44
CA LYS A 50 2.91 -12.27 -17.32
C LYS A 50 4.16 -12.03 -16.49
#